data_AF-A0A7W4UM61-F1
#
_entry.id   AF-A0A7W4UM61-F1
#
_cell.length_a   1.000
_cell.length_b   1.000
_cell.length_c   1.000
_cell.angle_alpha   90.00
_cell.angle_beta   90.00
_cell.angle_gamma   90.00
#
_symmetry.space_group_name_H-M   'P 1'
#
loop_
_entity.id
_entity.type
_entity.pdbx_description
1 polymer ?
#
loop_
_entity_poly.entity_id
_entity_poly.type
_entity_poly.pdbx_seq_one_letter_code
_entity_poly.pdbx_strand_id
1 'polypeptide(L)'
;MNRRSSLLDTPLFDLDDLLDAVTSAPALAMAGRRVPDGFSLDYFTPNELLAAWEAWVKEHGNLNSCAVSRMWNVDHLDSLGATDNGHALAAFTAELRWCSHGWHAGCLCVGGLVQRAICEPCSWQAIGSGDEVIAQWHDHAWPGWRELPLLPDEMRPHGGGVGPGAMDKRKAKQAREWLAAAYPQEFQVGGAPMLTHRESPGTRAVPGYSPWGGFDISTTTLAA
;
A
#
# COMPACT_ATOMS: atom_id res chain seq x y z
N MET A 1 -72.40 6.79 -33.26
CA MET A 1 -72.10 6.93 -31.81
C MET A 1 -70.83 6.16 -31.49
N ASN A 2 -69.93 6.83 -30.77
CA ASN A 2 -68.57 6.44 -30.34
C ASN A 2 -68.39 5.00 -29.84
N ARG A 3 -67.24 4.38 -30.13
CA ARG A 3 -65.99 4.51 -29.34
C ARG A 3 -64.82 3.90 -30.13
N ARG A 4 -63.85 4.72 -30.52
CA ARG A 4 -62.50 4.25 -30.88
C ARG A 4 -61.76 3.99 -29.58
N SER A 5 -61.28 2.76 -29.40
CA SER A 5 -60.39 2.38 -28.31
C SER A 5 -59.01 2.98 -28.59
N SER A 6 -58.60 3.91 -27.75
CA SER A 6 -57.27 4.52 -27.73
C SER A 6 -56.30 3.54 -27.06
N LEU A 7 -55.67 2.68 -27.85
CA LEU A 7 -54.39 2.09 -27.50
C LEU A 7 -53.33 3.18 -27.76
N LEU A 8 -52.33 3.27 -26.87
CA LEU A 8 -51.24 4.26 -26.80
C LEU A 8 -51.52 5.43 -25.83
N ASP A 9 -51.62 5.11 -24.55
CA ASP A 9 -51.24 6.04 -23.48
C ASP A 9 -50.13 5.35 -22.67
N THR A 10 -48.96 5.23 -23.30
CA THR A 10 -47.71 5.02 -22.56
C THR A 10 -47.14 6.41 -22.38
N PRO A 11 -46.90 6.90 -21.15
CA PRO A 11 -46.23 8.18 -21.00
C PRO A 11 -44.86 8.05 -21.66
N LEU A 12 -44.71 8.73 -22.80
CA LEU A 12 -43.43 8.93 -23.43
C LEU A 12 -42.63 9.72 -22.40
N PHE A 13 -41.53 9.16 -21.90
CA PHE A 13 -40.60 9.91 -21.07
C PHE A 13 -40.25 11.17 -21.84
N ASP A 14 -40.67 12.33 -21.33
CA ASP A 14 -40.38 13.60 -21.95
C ASP A 14 -38.88 13.82 -21.83
N LEU A 15 -38.21 13.85 -22.99
CA LEU A 15 -36.76 14.05 -23.04
C LEU A 15 -36.39 15.43 -22.50
N ASP A 16 -37.29 16.41 -22.62
CA ASP A 16 -37.08 17.75 -22.09
C ASP A 16 -37.16 17.75 -20.56
N ASP A 17 -38.07 16.95 -19.95
CA ASP A 17 -38.08 16.75 -18.49
C ASP A 17 -36.81 16.02 -17.99
N LEU A 18 -36.26 15.09 -18.78
CA LEU A 18 -35.00 14.41 -18.45
C LEU A 18 -33.80 15.37 -18.55
N LEU A 19 -33.80 16.23 -19.58
CA LEU A 19 -32.78 17.26 -19.78
C LEU A 19 -32.86 18.34 -18.71
N ASP A 20 -34.06 18.76 -18.31
CA ASP A 20 -34.26 19.69 -17.20
C ASP A 20 -33.87 19.04 -15.86
N ALA A 21 -34.10 17.74 -15.66
CA ALA A 21 -33.61 17.04 -14.48
C ALA A 21 -32.07 16.91 -14.45
N VAL A 22 -31.41 16.73 -15.60
CA VAL A 22 -29.95 16.67 -15.73
C VAL A 22 -29.31 18.05 -15.60
N THR A 23 -29.95 19.11 -16.08
CA THR A 23 -29.41 20.47 -16.11
C THR A 23 -29.79 21.30 -14.87
N SER A 24 -30.93 21.00 -14.26
CA SER A 24 -31.41 21.57 -12.99
C SER A 24 -31.01 20.74 -11.77
N ALA A 25 -30.37 19.58 -11.97
CA ALA A 25 -29.57 18.99 -10.91
C ALA A 25 -28.61 20.10 -10.46
N PRO A 26 -28.68 20.54 -9.18
CA PRO A 26 -27.69 21.49 -8.68
C PRO A 26 -26.35 20.90 -9.05
N ALA A 27 -25.51 21.67 -9.76
CA ALA A 27 -24.16 21.27 -10.10
C ALA A 27 -23.62 20.54 -8.87
N LEU A 28 -23.46 19.21 -8.97
CA LEU A 28 -23.06 18.36 -7.87
C LEU A 28 -21.78 19.01 -7.37
N ALA A 29 -21.87 19.83 -6.33
CA ALA A 29 -20.74 20.44 -5.69
C ALA A 29 -19.90 19.24 -5.33
N MET A 30 -18.81 19.00 -6.08
CA MET A 30 -18.18 17.69 -6.24
C MET A 30 -18.31 16.91 -4.94
N ALA A 31 -19.31 16.01 -4.89
CA ALA A 31 -19.61 15.29 -3.67
C ALA A 31 -18.29 14.65 -3.26
N GLY A 32 -17.77 15.06 -2.09
CA GLY A 32 -16.39 14.80 -1.70
C GLY A 32 -16.00 13.37 -2.07
N ARG A 33 -14.93 13.23 -2.84
CA ARG A 33 -14.49 11.95 -3.41
C ARG A 33 -14.44 10.89 -2.30
N ARG A 34 -15.40 9.96 -2.30
CA ARG A 34 -15.50 8.91 -1.28
C ARG A 34 -14.62 7.72 -1.67
N VAL A 35 -13.96 7.12 -0.69
CA VAL A 35 -13.31 5.81 -0.86
C VAL A 35 -14.36 4.76 -1.23
N PRO A 36 -14.22 4.04 -2.36
CA PRO A 36 -15.16 2.98 -2.71
C PRO A 36 -15.19 1.87 -1.67
N ASP A 37 -16.36 1.26 -1.47
CA ASP A 37 -16.53 0.04 -0.67
C ASP A 37 -16.04 -1.19 -1.47
N GLY A 38 -14.77 -1.15 -1.85
CA GLY A 38 -14.11 -2.12 -2.70
C GLY A 38 -12.67 -1.72 -3.05
N PHE A 39 -12.09 -2.43 -4.01
CA PHE A 39 -10.75 -2.12 -4.53
C PHE A 39 -10.77 -0.82 -5.35
N SER A 40 -9.72 0.00 -5.19
CA SER A 40 -9.55 1.24 -5.96
C SER A 40 -8.07 1.49 -6.26
N LEU A 41 -7.78 2.00 -7.46
CA LEU A 41 -6.43 2.42 -7.88
C LEU A 41 -6.14 3.89 -7.58
N ASP A 42 -7.18 4.67 -7.29
CA ASP A 42 -7.04 6.09 -7.11
C ASP A 42 -6.32 6.43 -5.79
N TYR A 43 -5.69 7.61 -5.77
CA TYR A 43 -5.04 8.12 -4.57
C TYR A 43 -6.05 8.48 -3.48
N PHE A 44 -5.85 7.95 -2.27
CA PHE A 44 -6.53 8.35 -1.05
C PHE A 44 -5.47 8.47 0.04
N THR A 45 -5.64 9.40 0.97
CA THR A 45 -4.73 9.51 2.12
C THR A 45 -4.84 8.26 3.00
N PRO A 46 -3.81 7.94 3.80
CA PRO A 46 -3.87 6.82 4.74
C PRO A 46 -5.08 6.92 5.69
N ASN A 47 -5.40 8.14 6.14
CA ASN A 47 -6.54 8.39 7.03
C ASN A 47 -7.89 8.15 6.35
N GLU A 48 -8.04 8.51 5.06
CA GLU A 48 -9.27 8.22 4.31
C GLU A 48 -9.49 6.70 4.16
N LEU A 49 -8.42 5.95 3.85
CA LEU A 49 -8.51 4.49 3.74
C LEU A 49 -8.84 3.83 5.08
N LEU A 50 -8.20 4.29 6.17
CA LEU A 50 -8.49 3.84 7.53
C LEU A 50 -9.95 4.09 7.93
N ALA A 51 -10.45 5.32 7.71
CA ALA A 51 -11.82 5.67 8.03
C ALA A 51 -12.85 4.86 7.21
N ALA A 52 -12.56 4.62 5.93
CA ALA A 52 -13.40 3.78 5.08
C ALA A 52 -13.42 2.32 5.55
N TRP A 53 -12.26 1.77 5.93
CA TRP A 53 -12.16 0.43 6.49
C TRP A 53 -12.94 0.29 7.81
N GLU A 54 -12.79 1.25 8.73
CA GLU A 54 -13.52 1.28 10.00
C GLU A 54 -15.04 1.34 9.79
N ALA A 55 -15.49 2.18 8.85
CA ALA A 55 -16.90 2.27 8.49
C ALA A 55 -17.43 0.93 7.94
N TRP A 56 -16.69 0.30 7.04
CA TRP A 56 -17.06 -0.98 6.45
C TRP A 56 -17.16 -2.09 7.51
N VAL A 57 -16.16 -2.19 8.40
CA VAL A 57 -16.12 -3.19 9.48
C VAL A 57 -17.26 -2.98 10.47
N LYS A 58 -17.65 -1.74 10.75
CA LYS A 58 -18.79 -1.44 11.63
C LYS A 58 -20.12 -1.94 11.07
N GLU A 59 -20.29 -1.87 9.75
CA GLU A 59 -21.52 -2.30 9.08
C GLU A 59 -21.56 -3.81 8.82
N HIS A 60 -20.43 -4.40 8.41
CA HIS A 60 -20.37 -5.77 7.89
C HIS A 60 -19.70 -6.78 8.85
N GLY A 61 -19.06 -6.30 9.92
CA GLY A 61 -18.25 -7.12 10.83
C GLY A 61 -16.81 -7.34 10.34
N ASN A 62 -16.01 -8.06 11.13
CA ASN A 62 -14.58 -8.27 10.88
C ASN A 62 -14.21 -9.68 10.40
N LEU A 63 -15.15 -10.62 10.38
CA LEU A 63 -14.85 -12.01 10.00
C LEU A 63 -14.58 -12.09 8.49
N ASN A 64 -13.36 -12.51 8.13
CA ASN A 64 -12.90 -12.59 6.73
C ASN A 64 -13.03 -11.25 5.96
N SER A 65 -13.01 -10.12 6.67
CA SER A 65 -13.31 -8.80 6.11
C SER A 65 -12.38 -8.43 4.95
N CYS A 66 -11.07 -8.72 5.05
CA CYS A 66 -10.10 -8.37 3.99
C CYS A 66 -10.48 -8.99 2.64
N ALA A 67 -10.87 -10.26 2.65
CA ALA A 67 -11.26 -11.00 1.44
C ALA A 67 -12.66 -10.64 0.93
N VAL A 68 -13.58 -10.34 1.84
CA VAL A 68 -14.97 -10.01 1.49
C VAL A 68 -15.08 -8.58 0.96
N SER A 69 -14.42 -7.62 1.60
CA SER A 69 -14.47 -6.22 1.20
C SER A 69 -13.58 -5.92 0.01
N ARG A 70 -12.41 -6.58 -0.11
CA ARG A 70 -11.35 -6.28 -1.10
C ARG A 70 -10.82 -4.84 -0.99
N MET A 71 -11.15 -4.16 0.09
CA MET A 71 -10.68 -2.81 0.37
C MET A 71 -9.23 -2.85 0.81
N TRP A 72 -8.55 -1.73 0.60
CA TRP A 72 -7.26 -1.48 1.23
C TRP A 72 -7.41 -1.53 2.75
N ASN A 73 -6.60 -2.35 3.40
CA ASN A 73 -6.49 -2.44 4.85
C ASN A 73 -5.01 -2.32 5.24
N VAL A 74 -4.75 -1.81 6.45
CA VAL A 74 -3.38 -1.49 6.86
C VAL A 74 -2.50 -2.74 6.88
N ASP A 75 -1.34 -2.61 6.27
CA ASP A 75 -0.25 -3.55 6.45
C ASP A 75 0.66 -3.06 7.58
N HIS A 76 0.50 -3.67 8.74
CA HIS A 76 1.29 -3.35 9.92
C HIS A 76 2.72 -3.87 9.85
N LEU A 77 3.02 -4.79 8.92
CA LEU A 77 4.34 -5.41 8.82
C LEU A 77 5.29 -4.62 7.93
N ASP A 78 4.79 -3.69 7.11
CA ASP A 78 5.56 -2.97 6.10
C ASP A 78 5.40 -1.42 6.19
N SER A 79 4.75 -0.92 7.23
CA SER A 79 4.64 0.52 7.49
C SER A 79 5.82 1.04 8.33
N LEU A 80 6.36 2.22 8.00
CA LEU A 80 7.38 2.93 8.81
C LEU A 80 6.86 4.21 9.48
N GLY A 81 5.77 4.80 8.98
CA GLY A 81 5.35 6.13 9.39
C GLY A 81 6.28 7.22 8.84
N ALA A 82 6.38 8.35 9.55
CA ALA A 82 7.22 9.47 9.15
C ALA A 82 8.72 9.18 9.36
N THR A 83 9.54 9.64 8.43
CA THR A 83 11.01 9.51 8.44
C THR A 83 11.68 10.88 8.52
N ASP A 84 12.92 10.93 8.99
CA ASP A 84 13.63 12.19 9.28
C ASP A 84 13.98 13.00 8.01
N ASN A 85 13.94 12.37 6.84
CA ASN A 85 14.13 13.02 5.53
C ASN A 85 12.84 13.70 4.99
N GLY A 86 11.76 13.77 5.77
CA GLY A 86 10.52 14.46 5.39
C GLY A 86 9.53 13.62 4.58
N HIS A 87 9.82 12.33 4.38
CA HIS A 87 8.89 11.38 3.77
C HIS A 87 8.11 10.59 4.82
N ALA A 88 7.12 9.82 4.35
CA ALA A 88 6.43 8.85 5.20
C ALA A 88 6.10 7.59 4.39
N LEU A 89 5.95 6.46 5.08
CA LEU A 89 5.45 5.21 4.49
C LEU A 89 4.29 4.66 5.30
N ALA A 90 3.11 4.67 4.68
CA ALA A 90 1.97 3.85 5.09
C ALA A 90 1.78 2.74 4.05
N ALA A 91 1.82 1.49 4.51
CA ALA A 91 1.60 0.32 3.68
C ALA A 91 0.19 -0.23 3.88
N PHE A 92 -0.42 -0.67 2.79
CA PHE A 92 -1.75 -1.27 2.75
C PHE A 92 -1.73 -2.54 1.92
N THR A 93 -2.61 -3.47 2.22
CA THR A 93 -2.81 -4.70 1.45
C THR A 93 -4.27 -4.82 1.03
N ALA A 94 -4.52 -5.41 -0.14
CA ALA A 94 -5.84 -5.80 -0.61
C ALA A 94 -5.83 -7.29 -0.99
N GLU A 95 -6.81 -8.04 -0.48
CA GLU A 95 -6.99 -9.46 -0.79
C GLU A 95 -7.95 -9.62 -1.98
N LEU A 96 -7.39 -9.84 -3.16
CA LEU A 96 -8.14 -10.01 -4.41
C LEU A 96 -8.25 -11.48 -4.83
N ARG A 97 -7.58 -12.42 -4.14
CA ARG A 97 -7.65 -13.86 -4.49
C ARG A 97 -9.03 -14.44 -4.26
N TRP A 98 -9.83 -13.81 -3.40
CA TRP A 98 -11.21 -14.20 -3.13
C TRP A 98 -12.16 -13.42 -4.03
N CYS A 99 -12.81 -14.10 -4.97
CA CYS A 99 -13.97 -13.55 -5.69
C CYS A 99 -15.27 -14.14 -5.12
N SER A 100 -16.41 -13.46 -5.32
CA SER A 100 -17.72 -13.93 -4.87
C SER A 100 -18.14 -15.28 -5.48
N HIS A 101 -17.48 -15.72 -6.54
CA HIS A 101 -17.70 -17.03 -7.18
C HIS A 101 -16.98 -18.19 -6.47
N GLY A 102 -16.26 -17.92 -5.37
CA GLY A 102 -15.55 -18.93 -4.59
C GLY A 102 -14.07 -19.09 -4.98
N TRP A 103 -13.35 -19.93 -4.23
CA TRP A 103 -11.94 -20.22 -4.48
C TRP A 103 -11.83 -21.14 -5.71
N HIS A 104 -11.03 -20.75 -6.71
CA HIS A 104 -10.74 -21.57 -7.91
C HIS A 104 -11.91 -21.87 -8.87
N ALA A 105 -12.95 -21.05 -8.95
CA ALA A 105 -14.09 -21.26 -9.86
C ALA A 105 -13.80 -20.98 -11.36
N GLY A 106 -12.53 -20.96 -11.80
CA GLY A 106 -12.17 -20.64 -13.19
C GLY A 106 -12.59 -19.22 -13.62
N CYS A 107 -12.80 -18.31 -12.67
CA CYS A 107 -13.20 -16.94 -12.97
C CYS A 107 -12.06 -16.13 -13.60
N LEU A 108 -12.40 -15.16 -14.44
CA LEU A 108 -11.46 -14.16 -14.99
C LEU A 108 -11.28 -12.94 -14.06
N CYS A 109 -11.62 -13.07 -12.77
CA CYS A 109 -11.42 -11.99 -11.80
C CYS A 109 -9.92 -11.75 -11.60
N VAL A 110 -9.52 -10.47 -11.50
CA VAL A 110 -8.15 -10.11 -11.08
C VAL A 110 -7.91 -10.72 -9.71
N GLY A 111 -6.93 -11.63 -9.63
CA GLY A 111 -6.60 -12.37 -8.42
C GLY A 111 -5.19 -12.04 -7.96
N GLY A 112 -5.01 -11.90 -6.64
CA GLY A 112 -3.69 -11.63 -6.05
C GLY A 112 -3.81 -11.04 -4.65
N LEU A 113 -2.72 -11.14 -3.89
CA LEU A 113 -2.51 -10.28 -2.74
C LEU A 113 -1.71 -9.09 -3.25
N VAL A 114 -2.29 -7.90 -3.21
CA VAL A 114 -1.67 -6.68 -3.76
C VAL A 114 -1.35 -5.74 -2.62
N GLN A 115 -0.18 -5.13 -2.67
CA GLN A 115 0.27 -4.13 -1.73
C GLN A 115 0.21 -2.73 -2.33
N ARG A 116 0.11 -1.74 -1.45
CA ARG A 116 0.15 -0.33 -1.77
C ARG A 116 1.03 0.39 -0.76
N ALA A 117 1.93 1.22 -1.26
CA ALA A 117 2.73 2.14 -0.46
C ALA A 117 2.23 3.57 -0.70
N ILE A 118 2.13 4.36 0.36
CA ILE A 118 1.71 5.76 0.31
C ILE A 118 2.72 6.63 1.06
N CYS A 119 3.18 7.68 0.39
CA CYS A 119 3.89 8.80 0.99
C CYS A 119 2.95 10.01 0.99
N GLU A 120 2.23 10.19 2.09
CA GLU A 120 1.24 11.25 2.24
C GLU A 120 1.81 12.66 2.05
N PRO A 121 2.99 13.02 2.61
CA PRO A 121 3.59 14.34 2.40
C PRO A 121 3.81 14.70 0.93
N CYS A 122 4.04 13.70 0.07
CA CYS A 122 4.32 13.88 -1.35
C CYS A 122 3.11 13.60 -2.25
N SER A 123 1.97 13.18 -1.70
CA SER A 123 0.84 12.64 -2.48
C SER A 123 1.27 11.54 -3.46
N TRP A 124 2.27 10.75 -3.06
CA TRP A 124 2.85 9.70 -3.88
C TRP A 124 2.30 8.34 -3.48
N GLN A 125 2.12 7.45 -4.46
CA GLN A 125 1.74 6.06 -4.22
C GLN A 125 2.38 5.10 -5.22
N ALA A 126 2.52 3.85 -4.81
CA ALA A 126 2.79 2.71 -5.69
C ALA A 126 1.86 1.54 -5.33
N ILE A 127 1.52 0.73 -6.33
CA ILE A 127 0.70 -0.49 -6.18
C ILE A 127 1.43 -1.63 -6.91
N GLY A 128 1.58 -2.77 -6.26
CA GLY A 128 2.34 -3.91 -6.78
C GLY A 128 2.45 -5.04 -5.78
N SER A 129 3.49 -5.86 -5.89
CA SER A 129 3.86 -6.80 -4.83
C SER A 129 4.59 -6.10 -3.67
N GLY A 130 4.69 -6.77 -2.52
CA GLY A 130 5.27 -6.20 -1.30
C GLY A 130 6.67 -5.65 -1.50
N ASP A 131 7.61 -6.44 -2.02
CA ASP A 131 8.99 -5.98 -2.20
C ASP A 131 9.10 -4.89 -3.29
N GLU A 132 8.29 -4.96 -4.35
CA GLU A 132 8.26 -3.94 -5.41
C GLU A 132 7.80 -2.58 -4.90
N VAL A 133 6.73 -2.52 -4.08
CA VAL A 133 6.24 -1.23 -3.56
C VAL A 133 7.21 -0.64 -2.54
N ILE A 134 7.91 -1.48 -1.77
CA ILE A 134 8.95 -1.02 -0.86
C ILE A 134 10.15 -0.47 -1.64
N ALA A 135 10.60 -1.15 -2.69
CA ALA A 135 11.69 -0.64 -3.54
C ALA A 135 11.30 0.69 -4.21
N GLN A 136 10.09 0.79 -4.76
CA GLN A 136 9.58 2.03 -5.36
C GLN A 136 9.48 3.18 -4.34
N TRP A 137 9.09 2.89 -3.08
CA TRP A 137 9.08 3.92 -2.04
C TRP A 137 10.50 4.40 -1.71
N HIS A 138 11.50 3.52 -1.68
CA HIS A 138 12.88 3.93 -1.48
C HIS A 138 13.43 4.71 -2.69
N ASP A 139 13.06 4.34 -3.92
CA ASP A 139 13.39 5.13 -5.12
C ASP A 139 12.81 6.55 -5.05
N HIS A 140 11.64 6.70 -4.42
CA HIS A 140 11.00 7.99 -4.17
C HIS A 140 11.62 8.78 -3.01
N ALA A 141 11.81 8.16 -1.85
CA ALA A 141 12.16 8.83 -0.59
C ALA A 141 13.67 8.89 -0.32
N TRP A 142 14.45 7.99 -0.90
CA TRP A 142 15.87 7.83 -0.59
C TRP A 142 16.74 7.79 -1.86
N PRO A 143 16.82 8.88 -2.66
CA PRO A 143 17.66 8.91 -3.85
C PRO A 143 19.10 8.47 -3.55
N GLY A 144 19.64 7.53 -4.33
CA GLY A 144 20.98 6.97 -4.12
C GLY A 144 21.05 5.73 -3.19
N TRP A 145 19.91 5.25 -2.69
CA TRP A 145 19.89 4.11 -1.76
C TRP A 145 20.38 2.80 -2.37
N ARG A 146 20.24 2.61 -3.69
CA ARG A 146 20.64 1.37 -4.39
C ARG A 146 22.15 1.22 -4.50
N GLU A 147 22.86 2.34 -4.43
CA GLU A 147 24.31 2.44 -4.52
C GLU A 147 25.00 2.32 -3.15
N LEU A 148 24.22 2.17 -2.07
CA LEU A 148 24.77 2.04 -0.72
C LEU A 148 25.64 0.78 -0.60
N PRO A 149 26.73 0.84 0.18
CA PRO A 149 27.52 -0.35 0.48
C PRO A 149 26.68 -1.48 1.11
N LEU A 150 26.93 -2.71 0.68
CA LEU A 150 26.30 -3.89 1.26
C LEU A 150 26.96 -4.27 2.57
N LEU A 151 26.17 -4.50 3.62
CA LEU A 151 26.70 -5.04 4.86
C LEU A 151 27.34 -6.42 4.58
N PRO A 152 28.61 -6.65 4.95
CA PRO A 152 29.26 -7.95 4.76
C PRO A 152 28.54 -9.07 5.52
N ASP A 153 28.41 -10.24 4.89
CA ASP A 153 27.67 -11.38 5.44
C ASP A 153 28.26 -11.86 6.78
N GLU A 154 29.59 -11.74 6.96
CA GLU A 154 30.27 -12.11 8.21
C GLU A 154 29.83 -11.22 9.38
N MET A 155 29.43 -9.98 9.11
CA MET A 155 28.98 -9.02 10.13
C MET A 155 27.48 -9.12 10.40
N ARG A 156 26.72 -9.86 9.59
CA ARG A 156 25.28 -10.01 9.77
C ARG A 156 24.94 -10.77 11.08
N PRO A 157 24.10 -10.20 11.95
CA PRO A 157 23.58 -10.89 13.14
C PRO A 157 22.79 -12.15 12.78
N HIS A 158 22.93 -13.21 13.58
CA HIS A 158 22.06 -14.37 13.43
C HIS A 158 20.62 -14.00 13.86
N GLY A 159 19.63 -14.36 13.04
CA GLY A 159 18.22 -14.17 13.35
C GLY A 159 17.66 -12.77 13.12
N GLY A 160 18.40 -11.82 12.55
CA GLY A 160 17.76 -10.59 12.07
C GLY A 160 18.68 -9.39 11.85
N GLY A 161 18.05 -8.21 11.91
CA GLY A 161 18.67 -6.92 11.60
C GLY A 161 19.62 -6.40 12.68
N VAL A 162 20.16 -5.23 12.41
CA VAL A 162 21.11 -4.50 13.26
C VAL A 162 20.46 -3.32 13.99
N GLY A 163 19.15 -3.15 13.79
CA GLY A 163 18.31 -2.14 14.43
C GLY A 163 18.12 -2.34 15.94
N PRO A 164 17.30 -1.49 16.58
CA PRO A 164 17.11 -1.49 18.03
C PRO A 164 16.65 -2.83 18.63
N GLY A 165 15.93 -3.63 17.84
CA GLY A 165 15.44 -4.96 18.23
C GLY A 165 16.40 -6.12 17.99
N ALA A 166 17.67 -5.86 17.65
CA ALA A 166 18.62 -6.91 17.29
C ALA A 166 18.85 -7.93 18.43
N MET A 167 18.74 -9.21 18.10
CA MET A 167 18.93 -10.31 19.06
C MET A 167 20.42 -10.52 19.41
N ASP A 168 21.31 -10.60 18.41
CA ASP A 168 22.76 -10.65 18.63
C ASP A 168 23.33 -9.22 18.74
N LYS A 169 23.31 -8.70 19.97
CA LYS A 169 23.76 -7.34 20.28
C LYS A 169 25.24 -7.10 19.94
N ARG A 170 26.10 -8.13 20.01
CA ARG A 170 27.54 -7.99 19.76
C ARG A 170 27.81 -7.83 18.26
N LYS A 171 27.27 -8.72 17.43
CA LYS A 171 27.38 -8.56 15.98
C LYS A 171 26.67 -7.30 15.49
N ALA A 172 25.48 -7.00 16.03
CA ALA A 172 24.76 -5.78 15.66
C ALA A 172 25.55 -4.51 16.00
N LYS A 173 26.38 -4.52 17.05
CA LYS A 173 27.28 -3.39 17.35
C LYS A 173 28.38 -3.26 16.29
N GLN A 174 29.04 -4.36 15.93
CA GLN A 174 30.09 -4.37 14.89
C GLN A 174 29.54 -3.91 13.53
N ALA A 175 28.38 -4.43 13.14
CA ALA A 175 27.69 -4.03 11.91
C ALA A 175 27.32 -2.54 11.93
N ARG A 176 26.86 -2.00 13.06
CA ARG A 176 26.57 -0.57 13.22
C ARG A 176 27.81 0.31 13.06
N GLU A 177 28.93 -0.08 13.65
CA GLU A 177 30.20 0.65 13.51
C GLU A 177 30.67 0.66 12.05
N TRP A 178 30.54 -0.47 11.35
CA TRP A 178 30.85 -0.55 9.93
C TRP A 178 29.92 0.32 9.08
N LEU A 179 28.60 0.22 9.29
CA LEU A 179 27.60 1.01 8.56
C LEU A 179 27.81 2.52 8.75
N ALA A 180 28.10 2.97 9.97
CA ALA A 180 28.39 4.37 10.24
C ALA A 180 29.65 4.89 9.54
N ALA A 181 30.63 4.01 9.27
CA ALA A 181 31.83 4.36 8.52
C ALA A 181 31.64 4.28 6.99
N ALA A 182 30.78 3.37 6.52
CA ALA A 182 30.58 3.10 5.10
C ALA A 182 29.50 3.99 4.46
N TYR A 183 28.47 4.38 5.21
CA TYR A 183 27.30 5.08 4.65
C TYR A 183 27.50 6.60 4.63
N PRO A 184 27.02 7.30 3.58
CA PRO A 184 26.94 8.76 3.56
C PRO A 184 26.15 9.30 4.76
N GLN A 185 26.46 10.51 5.21
CA GLN A 185 25.86 11.08 6.44
C GLN A 185 24.35 11.28 6.32
N GLU A 186 23.85 11.58 5.13
CA GLU A 186 22.44 11.72 4.80
C GLU A 186 21.64 10.42 4.93
N PHE A 187 22.31 9.27 4.90
CA PHE A 187 21.71 7.95 5.17
C PHE A 187 21.88 7.50 6.63
N GLN A 188 22.34 8.39 7.51
CA GLN A 188 22.50 8.10 8.94
C GLN A 188 21.43 8.77 9.82
N VAL A 189 20.19 8.83 9.32
CA VAL A 189 19.05 9.50 9.96
C VAL A 189 17.86 8.54 10.07
N GLY A 190 16.90 8.85 10.95
CA GLY A 190 15.74 8.01 11.23
C GLY A 190 14.97 7.61 9.97
N GLY A 191 14.77 6.31 9.79
CA GLY A 191 14.08 5.70 8.66
C GLY A 191 14.98 5.28 7.50
N ALA A 192 16.29 5.61 7.51
CA ALA A 192 17.19 5.24 6.44
C ALA A 192 17.32 3.70 6.28
N PRO A 193 17.39 3.17 5.05
CA PRO A 193 17.56 1.75 4.81
C PRO A 193 18.99 1.27 5.10
N MET A 194 19.16 -0.05 5.15
CA MET A 194 20.43 -0.71 4.93
C MET A 194 20.28 -1.80 3.89
N LEU A 195 21.38 -2.16 3.23
CA LEU A 195 21.41 -3.23 2.24
C LEU A 195 22.15 -4.46 2.75
N THR A 196 21.58 -5.63 2.48
CA THR A 196 22.21 -6.92 2.77
C THR A 196 22.14 -7.86 1.57
N HIS A 197 23.10 -8.78 1.46
CA HIS A 197 22.97 -9.94 0.60
C HIS A 197 22.15 -11.02 1.31
N ARG A 198 21.19 -11.64 0.59
CA ARG A 198 20.37 -12.76 1.11
C ARG A 198 19.99 -13.72 0.00
N GLU A 199 20.10 -14.99 0.30
CA GLU A 199 19.58 -16.05 -0.54
C GLU A 199 18.26 -16.60 0.01
N SER A 200 17.49 -17.27 -0.85
CA SER A 200 16.26 -17.95 -0.45
C SER A 200 16.54 -19.06 0.57
N PRO A 201 15.67 -19.29 1.58
CA PRO A 201 14.41 -18.59 1.83
C PRO A 201 14.58 -17.33 2.70
N GLY A 202 13.90 -16.22 2.36
CA GLY A 202 13.83 -15.01 3.20
C GLY A 202 14.41 -13.73 2.59
N THR A 203 14.03 -13.39 1.37
CA THR A 203 14.55 -12.24 0.63
C THR A 203 13.77 -10.93 0.87
N ARG A 204 12.58 -10.98 1.49
CA ARG A 204 11.70 -9.81 1.64
C ARG A 204 12.35 -8.61 2.33
N ALA A 205 11.92 -7.38 2.02
CA ALA A 205 12.29 -6.24 2.84
C ALA A 205 11.77 -6.39 4.29
N VAL A 206 12.58 -5.99 5.28
CA VAL A 206 12.20 -6.10 6.70
C VAL A 206 12.32 -4.75 7.40
N PRO A 207 11.22 -4.13 7.86
CA PRO A 207 11.28 -2.85 8.55
C PRO A 207 11.88 -2.97 9.95
N GLY A 208 12.46 -1.88 10.44
CA GLY A 208 13.10 -1.80 11.76
C GLY A 208 14.44 -2.52 11.86
N TYR A 209 14.91 -3.17 10.79
CA TYR A 209 16.15 -3.95 10.81
C TYR A 209 17.39 -3.10 10.51
N SER A 210 17.22 -1.94 9.86
CA SER A 210 18.28 -0.93 9.75
C SER A 210 18.65 -0.35 11.11
N PRO A 211 19.90 0.08 11.33
CA PRO A 211 20.29 0.72 12.58
C PRO A 211 19.56 2.03 12.84
N TRP A 212 19.01 2.65 11.79
CA TRP A 212 18.22 3.88 11.87
C TRP A 212 16.72 3.63 11.86
N GLY A 213 16.28 2.39 12.06
CA GLY A 213 14.86 2.03 12.15
C GLY A 213 14.15 1.86 10.81
N GLY A 214 14.83 2.09 9.69
CA GLY A 214 14.33 1.77 8.34
C GLY A 214 14.39 0.28 7.99
N PHE A 215 14.38 -0.03 6.70
CA PHE A 215 14.39 -1.41 6.21
C PHE A 215 15.79 -2.04 6.13
N ASP A 216 15.86 -3.36 6.34
CA ASP A 216 16.85 -4.23 5.69
C ASP A 216 16.29 -4.67 4.34
N ILE A 217 16.95 -4.26 3.25
CA ILE A 217 16.56 -4.62 1.89
C ILE A 217 17.60 -5.57 1.30
N SER A 218 17.11 -6.67 0.74
CA SER A 218 17.99 -7.64 0.08
C SER A 218 18.38 -7.13 -1.30
N THR A 219 19.63 -7.32 -1.70
CA THR A 219 20.02 -7.07 -3.10
C THR A 219 19.35 -8.00 -4.10
N THR A 220 18.92 -9.19 -3.65
CA THR A 220 18.25 -10.18 -4.48
C THR A 220 16.84 -9.73 -4.87
N THR A 221 16.20 -8.87 -4.07
CA THR A 221 14.91 -8.23 -4.42
C THR A 221 15.07 -7.00 -5.31
N LEU A 222 16.30 -6.54 -5.57
CA LEU A 222 16.58 -5.36 -6.41
C LEU A 222 16.72 -5.69 -7.91
N ALA A 223 16.91 -6.98 -8.23
CA ALA A 223 17.18 -7.47 -9.59
C ALA A 223 15.93 -8.00 -10.31
N ALA A 224 14.76 -7.91 -9.68
CA ALA A 224 13.47 -8.27 -10.25
C ALA A 224 12.78 -7.05 -10.88
#